data_AF-A0A5A7SPX2-F1
#
_entry.id   AF-A0A5A7SPX2-F1
#
_cell.length_a   1.000
_cell.length_b   1.000
_cell.length_c   1.000
_cell.angle_alpha   90.00
_cell.angle_beta   90.00
_cell.angle_gamma   90.00
#
_symmetry.space_group_name_H-M   'P 1'
#
loop_
_entity.id
_entity.type
_entity.pdbx_description
1 polymer ?
#
loop_
_entity_poly.entity_id
_entity_poly.type
_entity_poly.pdbx_seq_one_letter_code
_entity_poly.pdbx_strand_id
1 'polypeptide(L)'
;MSSADPSGKTQRDRLAELEEQMLYLVEVPDSIRYFESRLEEIFEKVGTIDEVAGRVEGLPIQELLARVDTLKANTNVRRTINYERGDSSSSFAIYMEERVSELDSSQKTLLEMINGMSEDFRATLDIVKNEIADVNTRLSLTMRAMANQVPVTKVKVPEPKPFCGARDAKALENFIFDLEQYFKATNTVTEEAKVTLTTMYLCKDVKLWWRFRYMDIQEGRCTIDTWDVLKKELCSQFFPENVEILT
;
A
#
# COMPACT_ATOMS: atom_id res chain seq x y z
N MET A 1 5.72 -4.54 -55.41
CA MET A 1 6.14 -5.11 -54.12
C MET A 1 5.54 -4.23 -53.03
N SER A 2 4.59 -4.75 -52.27
CA SER A 2 3.87 -4.00 -51.23
C SER A 2 4.74 -3.96 -49.97
N SER A 3 5.19 -2.77 -49.57
CA SER A 3 5.90 -2.57 -48.31
C SER A 3 4.86 -2.50 -47.20
N ALA A 4 4.73 -3.59 -46.44
CA ALA A 4 3.90 -3.62 -45.24
C ALA A 4 4.59 -2.80 -44.16
N ASP A 5 3.98 -1.68 -43.79
CA ASP A 5 4.54 -0.66 -42.90
C ASP A 5 4.70 -1.23 -41.47
N PRO A 6 5.93 -1.52 -40.99
CA PRO A 6 6.17 -2.19 -39.71
C PRO A 6 5.81 -1.31 -38.50
N SER A 7 5.67 0.00 -38.71
CA SER A 7 5.36 1.03 -37.70
C SER A 7 4.01 0.81 -37.01
N GLY A 8 2.98 0.40 -37.76
CA GLY A 8 1.63 0.25 -37.22
C GLY A 8 1.46 -0.97 -36.31
N LYS A 9 2.33 -1.98 -36.43
CA LYS A 9 2.29 -3.16 -35.54
C LYS A 9 2.90 -2.82 -34.18
N THR A 10 4.06 -2.17 -34.17
CA THR A 10 4.75 -1.72 -32.96
C THR A 10 3.93 -0.73 -32.13
N GLN A 11 3.13 0.13 -32.77
CA GLN A 11 2.23 1.04 -32.03
C GLN A 11 1.06 0.32 -31.36
N ARG A 12 0.49 -0.72 -31.99
CA ARG A 12 -0.58 -1.53 -31.38
C ARG A 12 -0.06 -2.36 -30.22
N ASP A 13 1.13 -2.94 -30.37
CA ASP A 13 1.75 -3.74 -29.31
C ASP A 13 2.04 -2.87 -28.07
N ARG A 14 2.49 -1.62 -28.26
CA ARG A 14 2.68 -0.65 -27.16
C ARG A 14 1.38 -0.20 -26.51
N LEU A 15 0.31 -0.06 -27.29
CA LEU A 15 -1.01 0.30 -26.76
C LEU A 15 -1.56 -0.82 -25.88
N ALA A 16 -1.41 -2.08 -26.32
CA ALA A 16 -1.83 -3.25 -25.56
C ALA A 16 -1.05 -3.39 -24.23
N GLU A 17 0.26 -3.12 -24.24
CA GLU A 17 1.10 -3.14 -23.03
C GLU A 17 0.69 -2.02 -22.05
N LEU A 18 0.28 -0.86 -22.56
CA LEU A 18 -0.19 0.26 -21.74
C LEU A 18 -1.59 -0.01 -21.15
N GLU A 19 -2.47 -0.67 -21.89
CA GLU A 19 -3.76 -1.16 -21.39
C GLU A 19 -3.58 -2.21 -20.29
N GLU A 20 -2.62 -3.13 -20.43
CA GLU A 20 -2.30 -4.12 -19.39
C GLU A 20 -1.77 -3.45 -18.12
N GLN A 21 -0.90 -2.45 -18.25
CA GLN A 21 -0.41 -1.67 -17.10
C GLN A 21 -1.50 -0.84 -16.43
N MET A 22 -2.43 -0.27 -17.21
CA MET A 22 -3.58 0.45 -16.68
C MET A 22 -4.51 -0.48 -15.90
N LEU A 23 -4.69 -1.73 -16.37
CA LEU A 23 -5.49 -2.73 -15.67
C LEU A 23 -4.87 -3.08 -14.32
N TYR A 24 -3.53 -3.19 -14.25
CA TYR A 24 -2.82 -3.43 -12.99
C TYR A 24 -2.91 -2.23 -12.03
N LEU A 25 -2.82 -1.00 -12.56
CA LEU A 25 -2.96 0.24 -11.77
C LEU A 25 -4.35 0.42 -11.16
N VAL A 26 -5.39 -0.19 -11.74
CA VAL A 26 -6.74 -0.21 -11.18
C VAL A 26 -6.83 -1.07 -9.91
N GLU A 27 -6.01 -2.12 -9.80
CA GLU A 27 -6.00 -3.04 -8.64
C GLU A 27 -5.08 -2.56 -7.50
N VAL A 28 -4.17 -1.61 -7.77
CA VAL A 28 -3.24 -1.06 -6.78
C VAL A 28 -3.96 -0.40 -5.59
N PRO A 29 -5.00 0.45 -5.77
CA PRO A 29 -5.73 1.04 -4.65
C PRO A 29 -6.42 0.00 -3.75
N ASP A 30 -7.00 -1.05 -4.33
CA ASP A 30 -7.66 -2.12 -3.57
C ASP A 30 -6.65 -2.93 -2.76
N SER A 31 -5.47 -3.19 -3.34
CA SER A 31 -4.36 -3.85 -2.66
C SER A 31 -3.83 -3.01 -1.49
N ILE A 32 -3.67 -1.70 -1.68
CA ILE A 32 -3.26 -0.77 -0.61
C ILE A 32 -4.26 -0.81 0.54
N ARG A 33 -5.55 -0.69 0.24
CA ARG A 33 -6.62 -0.72 1.25
C ARG A 33 -6.67 -2.07 2.00
N TYR A 34 -6.40 -3.17 1.29
CA TYR A 34 -6.27 -4.49 1.91
C TYR A 34 -5.08 -4.56 2.88
N PHE A 35 -3.91 -4.04 2.48
CA PHE A 35 -2.74 -3.99 3.36
C PHE A 35 -2.95 -3.08 4.57
N GLU A 36 -3.63 -1.95 4.42
CA GLU A 36 -3.98 -1.06 5.54
C GLU A 36 -4.87 -1.79 6.56
N SER A 37 -5.91 -2.50 6.11
CA SER A 37 -6.77 -3.30 6.98
C SER A 37 -6.01 -4.41 7.72
N ARG A 38 -5.06 -5.06 7.02
CA ARG A 38 -4.19 -6.09 7.63
C ARG A 38 -3.26 -5.50 8.68
N LEU A 39 -2.73 -4.30 8.45
CA LEU A 39 -1.87 -3.62 9.41
C LEU A 39 -2.63 -3.21 10.68
N GLU A 40 -3.86 -2.70 10.53
CA GLU A 40 -4.74 -2.37 11.66
C GLU A 40 -5.04 -3.61 12.52
N GLU A 41 -5.38 -4.73 11.88
CA GLU A 41 -5.64 -6.01 12.56
C GLU A 41 -4.40 -6.52 13.34
N ILE A 42 -3.21 -6.35 12.76
CA ILE A 42 -1.95 -6.72 13.42
C ILE A 42 -1.71 -5.82 14.64
N PHE A 43 -1.97 -4.52 14.54
CA PHE A 43 -1.75 -3.57 15.63
C PHE A 43 -2.64 -3.90 16.84
N GLU A 44 -3.92 -4.19 16.60
CA GLU A 44 -4.85 -4.66 17.63
C GLU A 44 -4.39 -5.97 18.28
N LYS A 45 -3.94 -6.96 17.48
CA LYS A 45 -3.42 -8.23 18.00
C LYS A 45 -2.18 -8.02 18.87
N VAL A 46 -1.26 -7.13 18.49
CA VAL A 46 -0.07 -6.80 19.29
C VAL A 46 -0.48 -6.22 20.64
N GLY A 47 -1.46 -5.32 20.68
CA GLY A 47 -2.00 -4.79 21.94
C GLY A 47 -2.53 -5.90 22.87
N THR A 48 -3.24 -6.90 22.31
CA THR A 48 -3.71 -8.04 23.11
C THR A 48 -2.58 -8.96 23.60
N ILE A 49 -1.49 -9.10 22.84
CA ILE A 49 -0.30 -9.86 23.26
C ILE A 49 0.39 -9.16 24.42
N ASP A 50 0.52 -7.83 24.38
CA ASP A 50 1.11 -7.06 25.47
C ASP A 50 0.28 -7.17 26.76
N GLU A 51 -1.06 -7.19 26.65
CA GLU A 51 -1.93 -7.44 27.80
C GLU A 51 -1.75 -8.86 28.37
N VAL A 52 -1.64 -9.88 27.51
CA VAL A 52 -1.37 -11.26 27.94
C VAL A 52 0.04 -11.40 28.54
N ALA A 53 1.04 -10.73 27.97
CA ALA A 53 2.40 -10.71 28.49
C ALA A 53 2.44 -10.08 29.89
N GLY A 54 1.76 -8.96 30.10
CA GLY A 54 1.61 -8.34 31.42
C GLY A 54 0.91 -9.25 32.44
N ARG A 55 -0.10 -10.02 32.00
CA ARG A 55 -0.74 -11.05 32.86
C ARG A 55 0.21 -12.19 33.19
N VAL A 56 1.04 -12.65 32.24
CA VAL A 56 2.03 -13.72 32.43
C VAL A 56 3.16 -13.29 33.36
N GLU A 57 3.65 -12.04 33.25
CA GLU A 57 4.60 -11.47 34.21
C GLU A 57 3.98 -11.31 35.62
N GLY A 58 2.66 -11.05 35.68
CA GLY A 58 1.89 -11.02 36.92
C GLY A 58 1.49 -12.39 37.47
N LEU A 59 1.74 -13.49 36.76
CA LEU A 59 1.44 -14.83 37.28
C LEU A 59 2.43 -15.19 38.38
N PRO A 60 1.99 -15.91 39.44
CA PRO A 60 2.84 -16.32 40.55
C PRO A 60 3.82 -17.43 40.15
N ILE A 61 4.20 -17.56 38.88
CA ILE A 61 5.19 -18.55 38.39
C ILE A 61 6.53 -18.31 39.06
N GLN A 62 6.94 -17.05 39.26
CA GLN A 62 8.16 -16.73 40.00
C GLN A 62 8.05 -17.12 41.48
N GLU A 63 6.86 -16.97 42.08
CA GLU A 63 6.57 -17.44 43.44
C GLU A 63 6.51 -18.97 43.52
N LEU A 64 6.00 -19.64 42.48
CA LEU A 64 5.92 -21.09 42.37
C LEU A 64 7.31 -21.70 42.20
N LEU A 65 8.18 -21.06 41.41
CA LEU A 65 9.60 -21.41 41.28
C LEU A 65 10.32 -21.28 42.63
N ALA A 66 10.13 -20.16 43.35
CA ALA A 66 10.69 -19.98 44.68
C ALA A 66 10.18 -21.02 45.70
N ARG A 67 8.90 -21.39 45.63
CA ARG A 67 8.31 -22.46 46.45
C ARG A 67 8.85 -23.85 46.09
N VAL A 68 9.07 -24.14 44.80
CA VAL A 68 9.68 -25.39 44.32
C VAL A 68 11.13 -25.50 44.78
N ASP A 69 11.91 -24.41 44.72
CA ASP A 69 13.29 -24.38 45.21
C ASP A 69 13.34 -24.61 46.74
N THR A 70 12.44 -23.98 47.48
CA THR A 70 12.29 -24.17 48.93
C THR A 70 11.91 -25.62 49.26
N LEU A 71 10.98 -26.21 48.50
CA LEU A 71 10.55 -27.60 48.68
C LEU A 71 11.67 -28.59 48.35
N LYS A 72 12.48 -28.30 47.31
CA LYS A 72 13.64 -29.10 46.91
C LYS A 72 14.73 -29.08 47.99
N ALA A 73 14.99 -27.91 48.58
CA ALA A 73 15.90 -27.78 49.72
C ALA A 73 15.41 -28.58 50.93
N ASN A 74 14.12 -28.45 51.29
CA ASN A 74 13.52 -29.17 52.41
C ASN A 74 13.51 -30.70 52.20
N THR A 75 13.31 -31.17 50.97
CA THR A 75 13.33 -32.62 50.66
C THR A 75 14.75 -33.20 50.75
N ASN A 76 15.77 -32.43 50.38
CA ASN A 76 17.17 -32.84 50.53
C ASN A 76 17.61 -32.85 52.01
N VAL A 77 17.10 -31.92 52.82
CA VAL A 77 17.26 -31.91 54.30
C VAL A 77 16.50 -33.08 54.95
N ARG A 78 15.33 -33.47 54.40
CA ARG A 78 14.57 -34.63 54.88
C ARG A 78 15.23 -35.96 54.50
N ARG A 79 15.91 -36.05 53.35
CA ARG A 79 16.70 -37.24 52.96
C ARG A 79 17.91 -37.49 53.88
N THR A 80 18.40 -36.47 54.58
CA THR A 80 19.47 -36.60 55.58
C THR A 80 18.95 -37.04 56.96
N ILE A 81 17.62 -36.99 57.18
CA ILE A 81 16.97 -37.38 58.44
C ILE A 81 15.95 -38.49 58.14
N ASN A 82 16.45 -39.72 57.99
CA ASN A 82 15.77 -41.03 58.06
C ASN A 82 14.42 -41.23 57.33
N TYR A 83 14.35 -42.34 56.58
CA TYR A 83 13.11 -43.11 56.47
C TYR A 83 13.36 -44.59 56.70
N GLU A 84 12.89 -45.08 57.84
CA GLU A 84 12.48 -46.46 57.97
C GLU A 84 11.31 -46.73 57.01
N ARG A 85 11.49 -47.83 56.29
CA ARG A 85 10.68 -48.39 55.22
C ARG A 85 9.35 -48.91 55.78
N GLY A 86 8.22 -48.40 55.25
CA GLY A 86 6.88 -48.89 55.52
C GLY A 86 6.24 -49.52 54.27
N ASP A 87 5.69 -50.72 54.44
CA ASP A 87 5.35 -51.72 53.41
C ASP A 87 4.02 -51.47 52.63
N SER A 88 3.66 -50.21 52.40
CA SER A 88 2.49 -49.84 51.56
C SER A 88 2.87 -49.15 50.25
N SER A 89 4.16 -49.18 49.89
CA SER A 89 4.77 -48.37 48.81
C SER A 89 4.56 -48.92 47.39
N SER A 90 4.21 -50.20 47.22
CA SER A 90 4.23 -50.88 45.90
C SER A 90 3.11 -50.41 44.96
N SER A 91 1.87 -50.32 45.44
CA SER A 91 0.72 -49.92 44.62
C SER A 91 0.78 -48.44 44.18
N PHE A 92 1.28 -47.56 45.06
CA PHE A 92 1.48 -46.14 44.71
C PHE A 92 2.61 -45.95 43.70
N ALA A 93 3.70 -46.73 43.81
CA ALA A 93 4.80 -46.70 42.84
C ALA A 93 4.33 -47.13 41.43
N ILE A 94 3.55 -48.21 41.34
CA ILE A 94 2.97 -48.68 40.06
C ILE A 94 2.03 -47.63 39.45
N TYR A 95 1.16 -47.01 40.25
CA TYR A 95 0.27 -45.95 39.78
C TYR A 95 1.02 -44.73 39.26
N MET A 96 2.08 -44.30 39.96
CA MET A 96 2.90 -43.17 39.52
C MET A 96 3.69 -43.50 38.24
N GLU A 97 4.15 -44.73 38.09
CA GLU A 97 4.87 -45.19 36.90
C GLU A 97 3.97 -45.25 35.65
N GLU A 98 2.71 -45.66 35.82
CA GLU A 98 1.68 -45.58 34.78
C GLU A 98 1.41 -44.12 34.37
N ARG A 99 1.22 -43.21 35.34
CA ARG A 99 1.00 -41.77 35.06
C ARG A 99 2.19 -41.09 34.39
N VAL A 100 3.41 -41.49 34.73
CA VAL A 100 4.63 -40.99 34.07
C VAL A 100 4.71 -41.48 32.62
N SER A 101 4.36 -42.75 32.37
CA SER A 101 4.35 -43.32 31.03
C SER A 101 3.28 -42.69 30.13
N GLU A 102 2.09 -42.42 30.69
CA GLU A 102 1.00 -41.70 29.99
C GLU A 102 1.40 -40.26 29.66
N LEU A 103 2.08 -39.57 30.59
CA LEU A 103 2.62 -38.24 30.36
C LEU A 103 3.69 -38.25 29.25
N ASP A 104 4.62 -39.19 29.26
CA ASP A 104 5.68 -39.32 28.25
C ASP A 104 5.08 -39.56 26.85
N SER A 105 4.07 -40.43 26.76
CA SER A 105 3.31 -40.65 25.52
C SER A 105 2.64 -39.36 25.04
N SER A 106 1.98 -38.61 25.93
CA SER A 106 1.31 -37.36 25.56
C SER A 106 2.30 -36.27 25.10
N GLN A 107 3.47 -36.18 25.74
CA GLN A 107 4.53 -35.25 25.37
C GLN A 107 5.09 -35.59 23.98
N LYS A 108 5.29 -36.88 23.70
CA LYS A 108 5.72 -37.34 22.39
C LYS A 108 4.73 -36.96 21.29
N THR A 109 3.44 -37.19 21.50
CA THR A 109 2.40 -36.80 20.53
C THR A 109 2.37 -35.29 20.29
N LEU A 110 2.50 -34.48 21.35
CA LEU A 110 2.56 -33.02 21.20
C LEU A 110 3.79 -32.57 20.40
N LEU A 111 4.96 -33.18 20.62
CA LEU A 111 6.17 -32.88 19.85
C LEU A 111 6.02 -33.22 18.37
N GLU A 112 5.41 -34.37 18.06
CA GLU A 112 5.14 -34.77 16.67
C GLU A 112 4.20 -33.77 15.97
N MET A 113 3.15 -33.30 16.65
CA MET A 113 2.25 -32.27 16.13
C MET A 113 2.95 -30.94 15.91
N ILE A 114 3.76 -30.48 16.87
CA ILE A 114 4.53 -29.23 16.74
C ILE A 114 5.52 -29.32 15.59
N ASN A 115 6.19 -30.47 15.43
CA ASN A 115 7.15 -30.65 14.36
C ASN A 115 6.47 -30.65 12.99
N GLY A 116 5.33 -31.34 12.85
CA GLY A 116 4.53 -31.31 11.62
C GLY A 116 4.08 -29.89 11.25
N MET A 117 3.54 -29.12 12.19
CA MET A 117 3.18 -27.72 11.94
C MET A 117 4.40 -26.86 11.57
N SER A 118 5.54 -27.08 12.22
CA SER A 118 6.80 -26.36 11.92
C SER A 118 7.32 -26.66 10.52
N GLU A 119 7.17 -27.89 10.05
CA GLU A 119 7.49 -28.31 8.69
C GLU A 119 6.57 -27.62 7.67
N ASP A 120 5.26 -27.59 7.91
CA ASP A 120 4.28 -26.90 7.05
C ASP A 120 4.52 -25.39 6.97
N PHE A 121 4.82 -24.75 8.10
CA PHE A 121 5.19 -23.33 8.13
C PHE A 121 6.46 -23.06 7.33
N ARG A 122 7.46 -23.94 7.44
CA ARG A 122 8.72 -23.81 6.70
C ARG A 122 8.51 -23.97 5.19
N ALA A 123 7.71 -24.95 4.78
CA ALA A 123 7.35 -25.14 3.37
C ALA A 123 6.65 -23.90 2.80
N THR A 124 5.70 -23.33 3.56
CA THR A 124 5.00 -22.09 3.17
C THR A 124 5.95 -20.90 3.07
N LEU A 125 6.88 -20.74 4.03
CA LEU A 125 7.88 -19.67 3.99
C LEU A 125 8.83 -19.79 2.79
N ASP A 126 9.22 -21.00 2.41
CA ASP A 126 10.08 -21.21 1.26
C ASP A 126 9.36 -20.88 -0.06
N ILE A 127 8.06 -21.18 -0.17
CA ILE A 127 7.23 -20.73 -1.30
C ILE A 127 7.23 -19.21 -1.41
N VAL A 128 6.91 -18.51 -0.30
CA VAL A 128 6.85 -17.04 -0.27
C VAL A 128 8.21 -16.42 -0.62
N LYS A 129 9.32 -16.96 -0.11
CA LYS A 129 10.66 -16.49 -0.46
C LYS A 129 10.95 -16.62 -1.96
N ASN A 130 10.55 -17.74 -2.57
CA ASN A 130 10.74 -17.96 -3.99
C ASN A 130 9.89 -17.01 -4.84
N GLU A 131 8.66 -16.73 -4.45
CA GLU A 131 7.80 -15.74 -5.13
C GLU A 131 8.38 -14.33 -5.05
N ILE A 132 8.89 -13.91 -3.89
CA ILE A 132 9.57 -12.61 -3.73
C ILE A 132 10.80 -12.53 -4.65
N ALA A 133 11.57 -13.61 -4.75
CA ALA A 133 12.71 -13.67 -5.64
C ALA A 133 12.28 -13.52 -7.12
N ASP A 134 11.23 -14.24 -7.54
CA ASP A 134 10.67 -14.13 -8.90
C ASP A 134 10.20 -12.70 -9.22
N VAL A 135 9.37 -12.12 -8.35
CA VAL A 135 8.87 -10.74 -8.51
C VAL A 135 10.02 -9.74 -8.62
N ASN A 136 11.06 -9.87 -7.78
CA ASN A 136 12.24 -9.01 -7.85
C ASN A 136 13.00 -9.15 -9.18
N THR A 137 13.11 -10.37 -9.72
CA THR A 137 13.75 -10.57 -11.03
C THR A 137 12.93 -9.93 -12.15
N ARG A 138 11.61 -10.11 -12.15
CA ARG A 138 10.69 -9.50 -13.12
C ARG A 138 10.75 -7.98 -13.07
N LEU A 139 10.69 -7.39 -11.88
CA LEU A 139 10.81 -5.94 -11.68
C LEU A 139 12.13 -5.40 -12.24
N SER A 140 13.25 -6.08 -11.94
CA SER A 140 14.57 -5.70 -12.43
C SER A 140 14.66 -5.76 -13.96
N LEU A 141 14.05 -6.78 -14.58
CA LEU A 141 13.96 -6.90 -16.03
C LEU A 141 13.13 -5.77 -16.65
N THR A 142 11.98 -5.43 -16.06
CA THR A 142 11.13 -4.33 -16.50
C THR A 142 11.85 -2.99 -16.39
N MET A 143 12.49 -2.71 -15.25
CA MET A 143 13.27 -1.48 -15.07
C MET A 143 14.39 -1.37 -16.11
N ARG A 144 15.09 -2.47 -16.41
CA ARG A 144 16.13 -2.49 -17.45
C ARG A 144 15.55 -2.32 -18.85
N ALA A 145 14.40 -2.92 -19.14
CA ALA A 145 13.70 -2.74 -20.41
C ALA A 145 13.31 -1.27 -20.60
N MET A 146 12.75 -0.62 -19.57
CA MET A 146 12.41 0.81 -19.55
C MET A 146 13.65 1.70 -19.72
N ALA A 147 14.77 1.38 -19.05
CA ALA A 147 16.02 2.12 -19.20
C ALA A 147 16.64 1.97 -20.61
N ASN A 148 16.44 0.82 -21.24
CA ASN A 148 16.89 0.53 -22.60
C ASN A 148 15.88 0.93 -23.68
N GLN A 149 14.70 1.45 -23.32
CA GLN A 149 13.86 2.14 -24.28
C GLN A 149 14.62 3.38 -24.72
N VAL A 150 15.07 3.38 -25.97
CA VAL A 150 15.56 4.58 -26.66
C VAL A 150 14.57 5.69 -26.34
N PRO A 151 15.02 6.86 -25.83
CA PRO A 151 14.10 7.94 -25.52
C PRO A 151 13.27 8.15 -26.76
N VAL A 152 11.97 7.84 -26.67
CA VAL A 152 10.99 8.31 -27.66
C VAL A 152 11.35 9.77 -27.78
N THR A 153 11.82 10.18 -28.96
CA THR A 153 12.21 11.55 -29.23
C THR A 153 11.05 12.38 -28.71
N LYS A 154 11.23 13.01 -27.55
CA LYS A 154 10.25 13.93 -26.98
C LYS A 154 10.20 15.03 -28.02
N VAL A 155 9.27 14.89 -28.96
CA VAL A 155 8.88 15.96 -29.85
C VAL A 155 8.65 17.11 -28.89
N LYS A 156 9.47 18.16 -28.99
CA LYS A 156 9.31 19.33 -28.13
C LYS A 156 7.92 19.87 -28.43
N VAL A 157 6.96 19.55 -27.56
CA VAL A 157 5.60 20.06 -27.66
C VAL A 157 5.72 21.57 -27.46
N PRO A 158 5.26 22.39 -28.42
CA PRO A 158 5.29 23.84 -28.26
C PRO A 158 4.50 24.24 -27.01
N GLU A 159 5.06 25.13 -26.19
CA GLU A 159 4.37 25.65 -25.01
C GLU A 159 3.16 26.51 -25.43
N PRO A 160 2.02 26.42 -24.72
CA PRO A 160 0.85 27.25 -24.98
C PRO A 160 1.15 28.73 -24.77
N LYS A 161 0.45 29.59 -25.52
CA LYS A 161 0.56 31.04 -25.34
C LYS A 161 -0.14 31.47 -24.04
N PRO A 162 0.48 32.30 -23.19
CA PRO A 162 -0.17 32.81 -21.99
C PRO A 162 -1.40 33.67 -22.30
N PHE A 163 -2.46 33.51 -21.50
CA PHE A 163 -3.67 34.35 -21.60
C PHE A 163 -3.62 35.50 -20.60
N CYS A 164 -3.64 36.72 -21.14
CA CYS A 164 -3.39 37.97 -20.42
C CYS A 164 -4.65 38.83 -20.22
N GLY A 165 -5.85 38.27 -20.43
CA GLY A 165 -7.10 38.93 -20.06
C GLY A 165 -7.65 39.89 -21.10
N ALA A 166 -7.28 39.70 -22.37
CA ALA A 166 -7.97 40.37 -23.46
C ALA A 166 -9.46 39.98 -23.37
N ARG A 167 -10.36 40.98 -23.34
CA ARG A 167 -11.82 40.79 -23.42
C ARG A 167 -12.24 40.48 -24.85
N ASP A 168 -11.62 39.45 -25.40
CA ASP A 168 -11.82 38.93 -26.75
C ASP A 168 -12.17 37.46 -26.61
N ALA A 169 -13.42 37.13 -26.93
CA ALA A 169 -13.93 35.77 -26.92
C ALA A 169 -13.02 34.82 -27.73
N LYS A 170 -12.52 35.29 -28.87
CA LYS A 170 -11.66 34.49 -29.75
C LYS A 170 -10.30 34.22 -29.12
N ALA A 171 -9.73 35.18 -28.40
CA ALA A 171 -8.47 35.00 -27.69
C ALA A 171 -8.60 33.96 -26.55
N LEU A 172 -9.73 33.99 -25.84
CA LEU A 172 -10.02 33.03 -24.77
C LEU A 172 -10.32 31.62 -25.32
N GLU A 173 -11.10 31.51 -26.40
CA GLU A 173 -11.36 30.24 -27.07
C GLU A 173 -10.09 29.59 -27.62
N ASN A 174 -9.22 30.38 -28.28
CA ASN A 174 -7.94 29.89 -28.76
C ASN A 174 -7.04 29.40 -27.61
N PHE A 175 -7.02 30.12 -26.48
CA PHE A 175 -6.25 29.70 -25.30
C PHE A 175 -6.76 28.37 -24.72
N ILE A 176 -8.07 28.23 -24.57
CA ILE A 176 -8.71 26.99 -24.10
C ILE A 176 -8.37 25.84 -25.05
N PHE A 177 -8.49 26.07 -26.35
CA PHE A 177 -8.21 25.07 -27.37
C PHE A 177 -6.72 24.64 -27.36
N ASP A 178 -5.79 25.60 -27.31
CA ASP A 178 -4.35 25.33 -27.27
C ASP A 178 -3.96 24.48 -26.05
N LEU A 179 -4.57 24.74 -24.89
CA LEU A 179 -4.38 23.94 -23.68
C LEU A 179 -4.95 22.53 -23.81
N GLU A 180 -6.12 22.36 -24.42
CA GLU A 180 -6.69 21.03 -24.66
C GLU A 180 -5.83 20.19 -25.61
N GLN A 181 -5.22 20.80 -26.63
CA GLN A 181 -4.24 20.11 -27.48
C GLN A 181 -2.97 19.80 -26.70
N TYR A 182 -2.51 20.72 -25.85
CA TYR A 182 -1.33 20.51 -25.02
C TYR A 182 -1.53 19.34 -24.05
N PHE A 183 -2.66 19.27 -23.34
CA PHE A 183 -2.97 18.15 -22.44
C PHE A 183 -2.96 16.81 -23.16
N LYS A 184 -3.48 16.76 -24.39
CA LYS A 184 -3.44 15.55 -25.23
C LYS A 184 -2.01 15.19 -25.62
N ALA A 185 -1.19 16.18 -26.00
CA ALA A 185 0.20 15.98 -26.39
C ALA A 185 1.10 15.58 -25.21
N THR A 186 0.79 16.03 -23.98
CA THR A 186 1.54 15.73 -22.76
C THR A 186 0.95 14.59 -21.93
N ASN A 187 -0.13 13.96 -22.39
CA ASN A 187 -0.89 12.94 -21.66
C ASN A 187 -1.28 13.40 -20.24
N THR A 188 -1.72 14.66 -20.10
CA THR A 188 -2.17 15.21 -18.82
C THR A 188 -3.61 14.77 -18.55
N VAL A 189 -3.76 13.72 -17.74
CA VAL A 189 -5.05 13.05 -17.52
C VAL A 189 -5.82 13.63 -16.33
N THR A 190 -5.15 13.99 -15.22
CA THR A 190 -5.83 14.40 -13.99
C THR A 190 -6.38 15.82 -14.07
N GLU A 191 -7.61 16.03 -13.57
CA GLU A 191 -8.29 17.33 -13.58
C GLU A 191 -7.52 18.40 -12.78
N GLU A 192 -6.99 18.02 -11.62
CA GLU A 192 -6.14 18.87 -10.79
C GLU A 192 -4.87 19.34 -11.53
N ALA A 193 -4.24 18.45 -12.31
CA ALA A 193 -3.06 18.81 -13.08
C ALA A 193 -3.42 19.72 -14.25
N LYS A 194 -4.58 19.55 -14.90
CA LYS A 194 -5.08 20.46 -15.94
C LYS A 194 -5.31 21.85 -15.36
N VAL A 195 -6.03 21.96 -14.24
CA VAL A 195 -6.26 23.25 -13.54
C VAL A 195 -4.93 23.90 -13.16
N THR A 196 -4.04 23.14 -12.50
CA THR A 196 -2.73 23.64 -12.08
C THR A 196 -1.93 24.17 -13.28
N LEU A 197 -1.84 23.37 -14.35
CA LEU A 197 -1.09 23.74 -15.54
C LEU A 197 -1.68 24.97 -16.23
N THR A 198 -3.00 25.02 -16.46
CA THR A 198 -3.65 26.20 -17.04
C THR A 198 -3.34 27.46 -16.24
N THR A 199 -3.42 27.37 -14.91
CA THR A 199 -3.24 28.54 -14.05
C THR A 199 -1.81 29.08 -14.10
N MET A 200 -0.82 28.25 -14.45
CA MET A 200 0.55 28.68 -14.72
C MET A 200 0.65 29.57 -15.97
N TYR A 201 -0.18 29.33 -16.99
CA TYR A 201 -0.23 30.11 -18.24
C TYR A 201 -1.17 31.33 -18.18
N LEU A 202 -1.74 31.65 -17.03
CA LEU A 202 -2.45 32.91 -16.82
C LEU A 202 -1.46 34.05 -16.57
N CYS A 203 -1.70 35.22 -17.15
CA CYS A 203 -0.88 36.42 -16.94
C CYS A 203 -1.71 37.67 -16.69
N LYS A 204 -1.05 38.73 -16.20
CA LYS A 204 -1.64 40.04 -15.91
C LYS A 204 -2.92 39.93 -15.07
N ASP A 205 -4.00 40.57 -15.49
CA ASP A 205 -5.25 40.68 -14.75
C ASP A 205 -5.92 39.32 -14.49
N VAL A 206 -5.70 38.35 -15.39
CA VAL A 206 -6.21 36.98 -15.20
C VAL A 206 -5.48 36.25 -14.08
N LYS A 207 -4.17 36.49 -13.95
CA LYS A 207 -3.39 35.92 -12.84
C LYS A 207 -3.78 36.55 -11.50
N LEU A 208 -4.12 37.85 -11.50
CA LEU A 208 -4.65 38.53 -10.31
C LEU A 208 -6.02 37.98 -9.90
N TRP A 209 -6.92 37.80 -10.86
CA TRP A 209 -8.22 37.15 -10.63
C TRP A 209 -8.05 35.72 -10.08
N TRP A 210 -7.15 34.93 -10.66
CA TRP A 210 -6.88 33.58 -10.16
C TRP A 210 -6.35 33.59 -8.72
N ARG A 211 -5.48 34.54 -8.35
CA ARG A 211 -5.00 34.66 -6.96
C ARG A 211 -6.14 34.92 -5.98
N PHE A 212 -7.12 35.73 -6.38
CA PHE A 212 -8.31 35.97 -5.57
C PHE A 212 -9.14 34.68 -5.41
N ARG A 213 -9.43 33.99 -6.51
CA ARG A 213 -10.14 32.69 -6.48
C ARG A 213 -9.40 31.62 -5.69
N TYR A 214 -8.07 31.57 -5.79
CA TYR A 214 -7.27 30.60 -5.05
C TYR A 214 -7.41 30.78 -3.54
N MET A 215 -7.53 32.02 -3.04
CA MET A 215 -7.81 32.27 -1.62
C MET A 215 -9.20 31.79 -1.22
N ASP A 216 -10.21 32.06 -2.05
CA ASP A 216 -11.57 31.53 -1.83
C ASP A 216 -11.58 30.00 -1.76
N ILE A 217 -10.79 29.29 -2.59
CA ILE A 217 -10.67 27.83 -2.56
C ILE A 217 -10.02 27.36 -1.24
N GLN A 218 -8.94 28.02 -0.80
CA GLN A 218 -8.27 27.68 0.46
C GLN A 218 -9.19 27.88 1.68
N GLU A 219 -10.08 28.87 1.62
CA GLU A 219 -11.05 29.16 2.66
C GLU A 219 -12.38 28.40 2.49
N GLY A 220 -12.45 27.49 1.51
CA GLY A 220 -13.64 26.65 1.23
C GLY A 220 -14.85 27.41 0.71
N ARG A 221 -14.68 28.64 0.22
CA ARG A 221 -15.75 29.51 -0.31
C ARG A 221 -16.11 29.22 -1.76
N CYS A 222 -15.22 28.63 -2.54
CA CYS A 222 -15.51 28.16 -3.89
C CYS A 222 -14.69 26.92 -4.25
N THR A 223 -15.12 26.22 -5.31
CA THR A 223 -14.46 24.99 -5.79
C THR A 223 -14.17 25.14 -7.29
N ILE A 224 -12.89 25.15 -7.66
CA ILE A 224 -12.42 25.13 -9.05
C ILE A 224 -11.35 24.04 -9.17
N ASP A 225 -11.79 22.79 -9.12
CA ASP A 225 -10.96 21.57 -9.10
C ASP A 225 -10.98 20.81 -10.44
N THR A 226 -11.87 21.19 -11.35
CA THR A 226 -12.02 20.57 -12.68
C THR A 226 -11.80 21.56 -13.82
N TRP A 227 -11.35 21.02 -14.95
CA TRP A 227 -11.13 21.80 -16.18
C TRP A 227 -12.41 22.50 -16.64
N ASP A 228 -13.55 21.81 -16.57
CA ASP A 228 -14.82 22.37 -17.01
C ASP A 228 -15.32 23.52 -16.12
N VAL A 229 -15.10 23.44 -14.80
CA VAL A 229 -15.42 24.54 -13.88
C VAL A 229 -14.51 25.72 -14.12
N LEU A 230 -13.20 25.49 -14.33
CA LEU A 230 -12.25 26.55 -14.65
C LEU A 230 -12.61 27.25 -15.97
N LYS A 231 -12.99 26.51 -17.02
CA LYS A 231 -13.47 27.08 -18.29
C LYS A 231 -14.69 27.98 -18.06
N LYS A 232 -15.70 27.52 -17.31
CA LYS A 232 -16.91 28.32 -17.03
C LYS A 232 -16.60 29.62 -16.30
N GLU A 233 -15.74 29.57 -15.29
CA GLU A 233 -15.32 30.75 -14.52
C GLU A 233 -14.52 31.74 -15.37
N LEU A 234 -13.57 31.24 -16.18
CA LEU A 234 -12.82 32.07 -17.13
C LEU A 234 -13.76 32.72 -18.16
N CYS A 235 -14.72 31.94 -18.67
CA CYS A 235 -15.70 32.46 -19.60
C CYS A 235 -16.56 33.57 -18.96
N SER A 236 -17.09 33.32 -17.76
CA SER A 236 -17.91 34.28 -17.03
C SER A 236 -17.18 35.59 -16.72
N GLN A 237 -15.87 35.54 -16.47
CA GLN A 237 -15.11 36.70 -16.05
C GLN A 237 -14.55 37.53 -17.22
N PHE A 238 -14.21 36.88 -18.34
CA PHE A 238 -13.46 37.50 -19.43
C PHE A 238 -14.17 37.51 -20.79
N PHE A 239 -15.37 36.93 -20.92
CA PHE A 239 -16.22 37.22 -22.07
C PHE A 239 -16.84 38.61 -21.95
N PRO A 240 -16.90 39.38 -23.04
CA PRO A 240 -17.73 40.58 -23.08
C PRO A 240 -19.21 40.20 -23.04
N GLU A 241 -19.99 40.84 -22.15
CA GLU A 241 -21.44 40.64 -21.96
C GLU A 241 -22.32 40.86 -23.21
N ASN A 242 -21.76 41.28 -24.35
CA ASN A 242 -22.51 41.79 -25.50
C ASN A 242 -22.35 40.98 -26.80
N VAL A 243 -22.08 39.67 -26.73
CA VAL A 243 -22.15 38.81 -27.92
C VAL A 243 -23.45 38.01 -27.85
N GLU A 244 -24.46 38.49 -28.58
CA GLU A 244 -25.63 37.68 -28.91
C GLU A 244 -25.15 36.35 -29.52
N ILE A 245 -25.40 35.26 -28.82
CA ILE A 245 -25.13 33.91 -29.32
C ILE A 245 -26.11 33.69 -30.47
N LEU A 246 -25.63 33.77 -31.70
CA LEU A 246 -26.32 33.20 -32.86
C LEU A 246 -26.28 31.68 -32.70
N THR A 247 -27.37 31.14 -32.16
CA THR A 247 -27.75 29.71 -32.25
C THR A 247 -27.93 29.27 -33.70
#